data_AF-N0B5J5-F1
#
_entry.id   AF-N0B5J5-F1
#
_cell.length_a   1.000
_cell.length_b   1.000
_cell.length_c   1.000
_cell.angle_alpha   90.00
_cell.angle_beta   90.00
_cell.angle_gamma   90.00
#
_symmetry.space_group_name_H-M   'P 1'
#
loop_
_entity.id
_entity.type
_entity.pdbx_description
1 polymer ?
#
loop_
_entity_poly.entity_id
_entity_poly.type
_entity_poly.pdbx_seq_one_letter_code
_entity_poly.pdbx_strand_id
1 'polypeptide(L)'
;MMEWTLAILFGAAVVLLILSFVKTAQASKEAEKQLDQFSFSLMEEVTKLQEKVRNLELDAEITAQEVEISTDRLLTREALDLHRRGYSFESIATKKQLTTDEIEKLLSPYIKPKVERTEKNDDI
;
A
#
# COMPACT_ATOMS: atom_id res chain seq x y z
N MET A 1 -32.25 28.70 71.48
CA MET A 1 -31.48 29.42 70.44
C MET A 1 -30.44 28.53 69.76
N MET A 2 -29.67 27.70 70.50
CA MET A 2 -28.64 26.81 69.92
C MET A 2 -29.18 25.57 69.15
N GLU A 3 -30.31 25.00 69.55
CA GLU A 3 -30.84 23.80 68.92
C GLU A 3 -31.36 24.08 67.49
N TRP A 4 -31.96 25.24 67.28
CA TRP A 4 -32.43 25.70 65.98
C TRP A 4 -31.29 25.94 64.99
N THR A 5 -30.15 26.49 65.46
CA THR A 5 -28.97 26.65 64.61
C THR A 5 -28.38 25.31 64.17
N LEU A 6 -28.38 24.30 65.06
CA LEU A 6 -27.89 22.96 64.74
C LEU A 6 -28.80 22.27 63.71
N ALA A 7 -30.12 22.39 63.87
CA ALA A 7 -31.09 21.82 62.95
C ALA A 7 -31.00 22.43 61.54
N ILE A 8 -30.83 23.75 61.43
CA ILE A 8 -30.67 24.45 60.14
C ILE A 8 -29.34 24.06 59.49
N LEU A 9 -28.25 23.99 60.26
CA LEU A 9 -26.94 23.62 59.74
C LEU A 9 -26.94 22.17 59.23
N PHE A 10 -27.59 21.27 59.96
CA PHE A 10 -27.72 19.87 59.55
C PHE A 10 -28.58 19.75 58.28
N GLY A 11 -29.70 20.48 58.20
CA GLY A 11 -30.51 20.55 56.99
C GLY A 11 -29.73 21.08 55.78
N ALA A 12 -28.97 22.16 55.95
CA ALA A 12 -28.12 22.71 54.90
C ALA A 12 -27.05 21.71 54.43
N ALA A 13 -26.43 20.97 55.36
CA ALA A 13 -25.45 19.95 55.03
C ALA A 13 -26.06 18.81 54.20
N VAL A 14 -27.26 18.34 54.54
CA VAL A 14 -27.98 17.31 53.77
C VAL A 14 -28.29 17.81 52.36
N VAL A 15 -28.76 19.05 52.22
CA VAL A 15 -29.04 19.64 50.89
C VAL A 15 -27.77 19.76 50.06
N LEU A 16 -26.68 20.24 50.65
CA LEU A 16 -25.37 20.35 49.97
C LEU A 16 -24.83 18.98 49.55
N LEU A 17 -25.03 17.97 50.38
CA LEU A 17 -24.62 16.59 50.08
C LEU A 17 -25.36 16.06 48.85
N ILE A 18 -26.67 16.24 48.78
CA ILE A 18 -27.48 15.82 47.61
C ILE A 18 -27.02 16.55 46.36
N LEU A 19 -26.82 17.87 46.45
CA LEU A 19 -26.33 18.68 45.32
C LEU A 19 -24.93 18.24 44.85
N SER A 20 -24.06 17.86 45.78
CA SER A 20 -22.72 17.36 45.47
C SER A 20 -22.77 16.09 44.63
N PHE A 21 -23.58 15.11 45.04
CA PHE A 21 -23.70 13.85 44.29
C PHE A 21 -24.27 14.06 42.88
N VAL A 22 -25.29 14.91 42.74
CA VAL A 22 -25.87 15.22 41.42
C VAL A 22 -24.86 15.92 40.51
N LYS A 23 -24.15 16.92 41.03
CA LYS A 23 -23.16 17.67 40.25
C LYS A 23 -21.96 16.80 39.83
N THR A 24 -21.47 15.96 40.74
CA THR A 24 -20.39 15.00 40.45
C THR A 24 -20.82 13.98 39.39
N ALA A 25 -22.03 13.43 39.48
CA ALA A 25 -22.54 12.49 38.49
C ALA A 25 -22.68 13.12 37.10
N GLN A 26 -23.11 14.38 37.01
CA GLN A 26 -23.18 15.12 35.75
C GLN A 26 -21.79 15.40 35.17
N ALA A 27 -20.84 15.85 36.01
CA ALA A 27 -19.48 16.15 35.59
C ALA A 27 -18.76 14.90 35.03
N SER A 28 -18.96 13.74 35.67
CA SER A 28 -18.38 12.48 35.20
C SER A 28 -18.93 12.07 33.82
N LYS A 29 -20.24 12.20 33.61
CA LYS A 29 -20.88 11.86 32.32
C LYS A 29 -20.44 12.79 31.20
N GLU A 30 -20.25 14.07 31.50
CA GLU A 30 -19.79 15.05 30.51
C GLU A 30 -18.33 14.79 30.12
N ALA A 31 -17.46 14.48 31.09
CA ALA A 31 -16.08 14.09 30.82
C ALA A 31 -15.98 12.82 29.98
N GLU A 32 -16.79 11.80 30.30
CA GLU A 32 -16.86 10.54 29.55
C GLU A 32 -17.30 10.78 28.10
N LYS A 33 -18.37 11.58 27.88
CA LYS A 33 -18.83 11.95 26.53
C LYS A 33 -17.78 12.68 25.70
N GLN A 34 -17.03 13.60 26.30
CA GLN A 34 -15.96 14.32 25.58
C GLN A 34 -14.83 13.38 25.18
N LEU A 35 -14.49 12.42 26.06
CA LEU A 35 -13.46 11.41 25.81
C LEU A 35 -13.91 10.43 24.70
N ASP A 36 -15.18 10.03 24.70
CA ASP A 36 -15.79 9.18 23.66
C ASP A 36 -15.79 9.88 22.30
N GLN A 37 -16.21 11.16 22.24
CA GLN A 37 -16.21 11.94 21.00
C GLN A 37 -14.80 12.08 20.42
N PHE A 38 -13.82 12.39 21.27
CA PHE A 38 -12.43 12.50 20.83
C PHE A 38 -11.88 11.17 20.34
N SER A 39 -12.15 10.08 21.07
CA SER A 39 -11.71 8.74 20.70
C SER A 39 -12.33 8.28 19.39
N PHE A 40 -13.62 8.57 19.17
CA PHE A 40 -14.32 8.27 17.93
C PHE A 40 -13.72 9.04 16.74
N SER A 41 -13.48 10.34 16.89
CA SER A 41 -12.86 11.18 15.85
C SER A 41 -11.46 10.67 15.49
N LEU A 42 -10.65 10.34 16.49
CA LEU A 42 -9.30 9.80 16.26
C LEU A 42 -9.35 8.46 15.52
N MET A 43 -10.25 7.56 15.91
CA MET A 43 -10.43 6.27 15.25
C MET A 43 -10.82 6.45 13.77
N GLU A 44 -11.74 7.38 13.49
CA GLU A 44 -12.15 7.71 12.12
C GLU A 44 -10.99 8.28 11.30
N GLU A 45 -10.22 9.22 11.87
CA GLU A 45 -9.05 9.82 11.21
C GLU A 45 -7.95 8.79 10.93
N VAL A 46 -7.63 7.93 11.89
CA VAL A 46 -6.64 6.85 11.72
C VAL A 46 -7.09 5.86 10.65
N THR A 47 -8.37 5.50 10.63
CA THR A 47 -8.92 4.59 9.61
C THR A 47 -8.81 5.21 8.22
N LYS A 48 -9.18 6.49 8.07
CA LYS A 48 -9.01 7.23 6.80
C LYS A 48 -7.54 7.32 6.38
N LEU A 49 -6.63 7.50 7.32
CA LEU A 49 -5.20 7.54 7.05
C LEU A 49 -4.68 6.17 6.58
N GLN A 50 -5.06 5.09 7.25
CA GLN A 50 -4.71 3.72 6.86
C GLN A 50 -5.19 3.41 5.43
N GLU A 51 -6.40 3.81 5.08
CA GLU A 51 -6.93 3.62 3.73
C GLU A 51 -6.11 4.38 2.68
N LYS A 52 -5.75 5.64 2.97
CA LYS A 52 -4.90 6.44 2.07
C LYS A 52 -3.51 5.84 1.90
N VAL A 53 -2.89 5.36 2.98
CA VAL A 53 -1.57 4.71 2.92
C VAL A 53 -1.64 3.44 2.08
N ARG A 54 -2.66 2.58 2.31
CA ARG A 54 -2.86 1.37 1.51
C ARG A 54 -3.03 1.68 0.02
N ASN A 55 -3.81 2.71 -0.32
CA ASN A 55 -4.00 3.09 -1.72
C ASN A 55 -2.70 3.61 -2.35
N LEU A 56 -1.90 4.38 -1.61
CA LEU A 56 -0.58 4.82 -2.07
C LEU A 56 0.40 3.66 -2.28
N GLU A 57 0.39 2.66 -1.39
CA GLU A 57 1.20 1.44 -1.56
C GLU A 57 0.80 0.67 -2.82
N LEU A 58 -0.51 0.50 -3.05
CA LEU A 58 -1.01 -0.13 -4.27
C LEU A 58 -0.64 0.66 -5.54
N ASP A 59 -0.81 1.98 -5.53
CA ASP A 59 -0.45 2.84 -6.66
C ASP A 59 1.06 2.78 -6.96
N ALA A 60 1.90 2.72 -5.92
CA ALA A 60 3.34 2.59 -6.06
C ALA A 60 3.73 1.21 -6.62
N GLU A 61 3.10 0.14 -6.15
CA GLU A 61 3.33 -1.23 -6.66
C GLU A 61 2.90 -1.38 -8.12
N ILE A 62 1.72 -0.85 -8.47
CA ILE A 62 1.22 -0.83 -9.86
C ILE A 62 2.17 -0.03 -10.75
N THR A 63 2.60 1.16 -10.31
CA THR A 63 3.54 2.00 -11.09
C THR A 63 4.88 1.29 -11.28
N ALA A 64 5.42 0.65 -10.24
CA ALA A 64 6.67 -0.10 -10.34
C ALA A 64 6.56 -1.27 -11.34
N GLN A 65 5.46 -2.02 -11.27
CA GLN A 65 5.21 -3.14 -12.17
C GLN A 65 4.96 -2.70 -13.62
N GLU A 66 4.24 -1.60 -13.84
CA GLU A 66 4.04 -1.04 -15.19
C GLU A 66 5.35 -0.54 -15.81
N VAL A 67 6.24 0.06 -15.02
CA VAL A 67 7.58 0.49 -15.45
C VAL A 67 8.45 -0.71 -15.80
N GLU A 68 8.43 -1.78 -15.01
CA GLU A 68 9.16 -3.02 -15.29
C GLU A 68 8.65 -3.70 -16.58
N ILE A 69 7.34 -3.89 -16.71
CA ILE A 69 6.71 -4.49 -17.89
C ILE A 69 6.97 -3.67 -19.16
N SER A 70 6.93 -2.34 -19.06
CA SER A 70 7.18 -1.46 -20.21
C SER A 70 8.65 -1.49 -20.64
N THR A 71 9.59 -1.51 -19.70
CA THR A 71 11.03 -1.62 -19.97
C THR A 71 11.36 -2.97 -20.62
N ASP A 72 10.85 -4.07 -20.06
CA ASP A 72 11.06 -5.41 -20.60
C ASP A 72 10.45 -5.59 -22.00
N ARG A 73 9.24 -5.05 -22.23
CA ARG A 73 8.63 -5.04 -23.56
C ARG A 73 9.47 -4.26 -24.58
N LEU A 74 10.06 -3.14 -24.18
CA LEU A 74 10.88 -2.31 -25.06
C LEU A 74 12.19 -3.04 -25.42
N LEU A 75 12.86 -3.62 -24.41
CA LEU A 75 14.06 -4.45 -24.59
C LEU A 75 13.78 -5.65 -25.50
N THR A 76 12.69 -6.37 -25.26
CA THR A 76 12.26 -7.51 -26.08
C THR A 76 12.02 -7.10 -27.52
N ARG A 77 11.32 -5.98 -27.75
CA ARG A 77 11.01 -5.50 -29.10
C ARG A 77 12.28 -5.12 -29.86
N GLU A 78 13.21 -4.43 -29.21
CA GLU A 78 14.46 -4.01 -29.84
C GLU A 78 15.42 -5.19 -30.11
N ALA A 79 15.50 -6.14 -29.18
CA ALA A 79 16.26 -7.38 -29.38
C ALA A 79 15.68 -8.20 -30.55
N LEU A 80 14.36 -8.28 -30.66
CA LEU A 80 13.68 -8.99 -31.75
C LEU A 80 13.88 -8.29 -33.10
N ASP A 81 13.87 -6.97 -33.15
CA ASP A 81 14.16 -6.21 -34.39
C ASP A 81 15.59 -6.48 -34.88
N LEU A 82 16.58 -6.42 -33.98
CA LEU A 82 17.97 -6.73 -34.34
C LEU A 82 18.13 -8.17 -34.83
N HIS A 83 17.50 -9.14 -34.16
CA HIS A 83 17.54 -10.53 -34.61
C HIS A 83 16.91 -10.71 -36.00
N ARG A 84 15.77 -10.06 -36.27
CA ARG A 84 15.11 -10.09 -37.60
C ARG A 84 15.96 -9.46 -38.70
N ARG A 85 16.81 -8.50 -38.35
CA ARG A 85 17.76 -7.85 -39.27
C ARG A 85 19.03 -8.67 -39.52
N GLY A 86 19.15 -9.87 -38.93
CA GLY A 86 20.25 -10.81 -39.17
C GLY A 86 21.44 -10.65 -38.23
N TYR A 87 21.31 -9.87 -37.14
CA TYR A 87 22.35 -9.82 -36.12
C TYR A 87 22.39 -11.12 -35.30
N SER A 88 23.59 -11.59 -34.96
CA SER A 88 23.80 -12.76 -34.09
C SER A 88 23.41 -12.47 -32.64
N PHE A 89 23.08 -13.50 -31.87
CA PHE A 89 22.77 -13.34 -30.45
C PHE A 89 23.90 -12.66 -29.65
N GLU A 90 25.16 -12.97 -29.95
CA GLU A 90 26.33 -12.33 -29.32
C GLU A 90 26.44 -10.83 -29.62
N SER A 91 26.13 -10.42 -30.86
CA SER A 91 26.20 -9.01 -31.25
C SER A 91 25.02 -8.20 -30.70
N ILE A 92 23.86 -8.84 -30.50
CA ILE A 92 22.71 -8.27 -29.79
C ILE A 92 23.02 -8.14 -28.29
N ALA A 93 23.56 -9.19 -27.68
CA ALA A 93 24.00 -9.24 -26.28
C ALA A 93 24.99 -8.11 -25.97
N THR A 94 26.02 -7.94 -26.81
CA THR A 94 26.99 -6.85 -26.69
C THR A 94 26.35 -5.47 -26.84
N LYS A 95 25.40 -5.30 -27.76
CA LYS A 95 24.68 -4.02 -27.96
C LYS A 95 23.72 -3.69 -26.82
N LYS A 96 23.17 -4.69 -26.16
CA LYS A 96 22.19 -4.55 -25.07
C LYS A 96 22.81 -4.68 -23.68
N GLN A 97 24.12 -4.91 -23.60
CA GLN A 97 24.85 -5.14 -22.35
C GLN A 97 24.25 -6.31 -21.53
N LEU A 98 23.74 -7.31 -22.24
CA LEU A 98 23.18 -8.54 -21.69
C LEU A 98 24.07 -9.72 -22.08
N THR A 99 23.93 -10.84 -21.39
CA THR A 99 24.61 -12.08 -21.79
C THR A 99 23.89 -12.74 -22.98
N THR A 100 24.62 -13.57 -23.73
CA THR A 100 24.06 -14.31 -24.86
C THR A 100 22.90 -15.22 -24.40
N ASP A 101 23.05 -15.88 -23.25
CA ASP A 101 22.04 -16.76 -22.66
C ASP A 101 20.75 -16.00 -22.29
N GLU A 102 20.88 -14.78 -21.77
CA GLU A 102 19.74 -13.92 -21.45
C GLU A 102 19.00 -13.49 -22.71
N ILE A 103 19.71 -13.12 -23.77
CA ILE A 103 19.11 -12.76 -25.07
C ILE A 103 18.42 -13.97 -25.71
N GLU A 104 19.03 -15.15 -25.65
CA GLU A 104 18.44 -16.38 -26.17
C GLU A 104 17.14 -16.72 -25.45
N LYS A 105 17.15 -16.67 -24.10
CA LYS A 105 15.96 -16.90 -23.28
C LYS A 105 14.87 -15.84 -23.53
N LEU A 106 15.26 -14.58 -23.70
CA LEU A 106 14.35 -13.46 -23.98
C LEU A 106 13.66 -13.60 -25.34
N LEU A 107 14.36 -14.11 -26.35
CA LEU A 107 13.85 -14.23 -27.72
C LEU A 107 13.25 -15.60 -28.04
N SER A 108 13.55 -16.64 -27.25
CA SER A 108 13.04 -18.01 -27.39
C SER A 108 11.51 -18.11 -27.58
N PRO A 109 10.66 -17.33 -26.86
CA PRO A 109 9.21 -17.38 -27.06
C PRO A 109 8.74 -16.83 -28.42
N TYR A 110 9.57 -16.03 -29.10
CA TYR A 110 9.20 -15.24 -30.28
C TYR A 110 9.89 -15.71 -31.57
N ILE A 111 11.01 -16.44 -31.45
CA ILE A 111 11.70 -17.04 -32.58
C ILE A 111 11.24 -18.49 -32.67
N LYS A 112 10.45 -18.83 -33.70
CA LYS A 112 10.19 -20.23 -34.01
C LYS A 112 11.52 -20.93 -34.27
N PRO A 113 11.78 -22.12 -33.72
CA PRO A 113 13.03 -22.83 -33.98
C PRO A 113 13.21 -22.93 -35.48
N LYS A 114 14.25 -22.26 -35.98
CA LYS A 114 14.66 -22.32 -37.38
C LYS A 114 15.15 -23.74 -37.58
N VAL A 115 14.26 -24.62 -38.04
CA VAL A 115 14.62 -25.94 -38.53
C VAL A 115 15.59 -25.70 -39.66
N GLU A 116 16.88 -25.83 -39.38
CA GLU A 116 17.93 -25.92 -40.36
C GLU A 116 17.62 -27.15 -41.23
N ARG A 117 16.94 -26.92 -42.35
CA ARG A 117 17.01 -27.84 -43.47
C ARG A 117 18.43 -27.72 -44.00
N THR A 118 19.31 -28.55 -43.45
CA THR A 118 20.58 -28.90 -44.08
C THR A 118 20.25 -29.29 -45.52
N GLU A 119 20.67 -28.43 -46.45
CA GLU A 119 20.80 -28.76 -47.86
C GLU A 119 21.68 -30.00 -47.93
N LYS A 120 21.06 -31.15 -48.18
CA LYS A 120 21.79 -32.32 -48.68
C LYS A 120 21.85 -32.14 -50.19
N ASN A 121 22.87 -31.42 -50.64
CA ASN A 121 23.32 -31.49 -52.02
C ASN A 121 24.51 -32.45 -52.13
N ASP A 122 24.50 -33.15 -53.26
CA ASP A 122 25.58 -33.84 -53.96
C ASP A 122 25.83 -35.33 -53.65
N ASP A 123 25.31 -36.15 -54.57
CA ASP A 123 26.03 -37.07 -55.46
C ASP A 123 27.19 -37.89 -54.88
N ILE A 124 27.03 -39.24 -54.85
CA ILE A 124 27.65 -40.25 -55.74
C ILE A 124 26.77 -41.52 -55.72
#